data_AF-A0A1B6EXQ0-F1
#
_entry.id   AF-A0A1B6EXQ0-F1
#
_cell.length_a   1.000
_cell.length_b   1.000
_cell.length_c   1.000
_cell.angle_alpha   90.00
_cell.angle_beta   90.00
_cell.angle_gamma   90.00
#
_symmetry.space_group_name_H-M   'P 1'
#
loop_
_entity.id
_entity.type
_entity.pdbx_description
1 polymer ?
#
loop_
_entity_poly.entity_id
_entity_poly.type
_entity_poly.pdbx_seq_one_letter_code
_entity_poly.pdbx_strand_id
1 'polypeptide(L)'
;LADLATFLHKFQLAEKCFDKANDFSDLLLLATCSGNPRLANKVAERSLENGQSNIAFVSYLLLGKLEKCLDILINYNRLSEAAFFARSYMPDKVAYVIDLWKKSLLPNNEKVAKSLADPDNYPNLFPDMEKALKAQQLFGEQQKKWIKAKNTKTTKPNWEQFLIDQVDVCAVDVDNTIDNDVETDK
;
A
#
# COMPACT_ATOMS: atom_id res chain seq x y z
N LEU A 1 -6.60 21.60 27.07
CA LEU A 1 -7.83 22.12 26.40
C LEU A 1 -8.39 21.12 25.40
N ALA A 2 -7.54 20.52 24.56
CA ALA A 2 -7.95 19.50 23.60
C ALA A 2 -8.62 18.29 24.29
N ASP A 3 -8.02 17.76 25.36
CA ASP A 3 -8.60 16.63 26.12
C ASP A 3 -9.98 16.97 26.70
N LEU A 4 -10.13 18.17 27.26
CA LEU A 4 -11.44 18.60 27.76
C LEU A 4 -12.46 18.70 26.62
N ALA A 5 -12.04 19.14 25.43
CA ALA A 5 -12.91 19.18 24.26
C ALA A 5 -13.30 17.78 23.78
N THR A 6 -12.41 16.79 23.84
CA THR A 6 -12.74 15.39 23.51
C THR A 6 -13.70 14.79 24.54
N PHE A 7 -13.50 15.04 25.84
CA PHE A 7 -14.44 14.63 26.90
C PHE A 7 -15.83 15.25 26.73
N LEU A 8 -15.91 16.49 26.27
CA LEU A 8 -17.18 17.18 25.99
C LEU A 8 -17.75 16.89 24.58
N HIS A 9 -17.18 15.91 23.85
CA HIS A 9 -17.60 15.54 22.49
C HIS A 9 -17.55 16.68 21.46
N LYS A 10 -16.70 17.69 21.69
CA LYS A 10 -16.51 18.85 20.79
C LYS A 10 -15.38 18.58 19.79
N PHE A 11 -15.57 17.60 18.90
CA PHE A 11 -14.53 17.12 17.99
C PHE A 11 -13.95 18.19 17.06
N GLN A 12 -14.77 19.12 16.56
CA GLN A 12 -14.29 20.23 15.72
C GLN A 12 -13.33 21.18 16.47
N LEU A 13 -13.56 21.37 17.77
CA LEU A 13 -12.69 22.18 18.60
C LEU A 13 -11.41 21.41 18.94
N ALA A 14 -11.55 20.12 19.26
CA ALA A 14 -10.43 19.22 19.51
C ALA A 14 -9.48 19.18 18.30
N GLU A 15 -10.01 19.00 17.08
CA GLU A 15 -9.22 19.04 15.84
C GLU A 15 -8.41 20.34 15.72
N LYS A 16 -9.04 21.50 15.89
CA LYS A 16 -8.35 22.80 15.84
C LYS A 16 -7.30 22.96 16.95
N CYS A 17 -7.54 22.38 18.12
CA CYS A 17 -6.58 22.42 19.22
C CYS A 17 -5.35 21.53 18.91
N PHE A 18 -5.57 20.30 18.45
CA PHE A 18 -4.46 19.40 18.10
C PHE A 18 -3.67 19.92 16.89
N ASP A 19 -4.34 20.52 15.90
CA ASP A 19 -3.70 21.13 14.73
C ASP A 19 -2.78 22.30 15.11
N LYS A 20 -3.14 23.05 16.16
CA LYS A 20 -2.28 24.12 16.71
C LYS A 20 -1.17 23.59 17.62
N ALA A 21 -1.40 22.46 18.29
CA ALA A 21 -0.43 21.82 19.17
C ALA A 21 0.58 20.96 18.39
N ASN A 22 0.40 20.77 17.08
CA ASN A 22 1.16 19.83 16.25
C ASN A 22 1.13 18.39 16.79
N ASP A 23 0.01 18.00 17.42
CA ASP A 23 -0.18 16.63 17.89
C ASP A 23 -0.81 15.78 16.79
N PHE A 24 0.04 15.18 15.97
CA PHE A 24 -0.40 14.37 14.84
C PHE A 24 -0.88 12.98 15.24
N SER A 25 -0.48 12.47 16.41
CA SER A 25 -0.91 11.15 16.89
C SER A 25 -2.40 11.18 17.23
N ASP A 26 -2.80 12.20 18.00
CA ASP A 26 -4.21 12.40 18.38
C ASP A 26 -5.08 12.81 17.19
N LEU A 27 -4.53 13.62 16.26
CA LEU A 27 -5.23 13.91 15.01
C LEU A 27 -5.45 12.67 14.15
N LEU A 28 -4.46 11.78 14.07
CA LEU A 28 -4.59 10.52 13.33
C LEU A 28 -5.65 9.62 13.98
N LEU A 29 -5.66 9.53 15.31
CA LEU A 29 -6.69 8.80 16.04
C LEU A 29 -8.08 9.37 15.77
N LEU A 30 -8.23 10.70 15.84
CA LEU A 30 -9.50 11.36 15.53
C LEU A 30 -9.93 11.12 14.08
N ALA A 31 -8.99 11.17 13.13
CA ALA A 31 -9.25 10.95 11.72
C ALA A 31 -9.72 9.52 11.42
N THR A 32 -9.11 8.52 12.07
CA THR A 32 -9.46 7.11 11.90
C THR A 32 -10.80 6.77 12.57
N CYS A 33 -11.04 7.25 13.79
CA CYS A 33 -12.33 7.08 14.47
C CYS A 33 -13.48 7.77 13.73
N SER A 34 -13.25 8.97 13.19
CA SER A 34 -14.26 9.70 12.42
C SER A 34 -14.41 9.17 10.97
N GLY A 35 -13.50 8.32 10.51
CA GLY A 35 -13.45 7.88 9.12
C GLY A 35 -13.30 9.05 8.13
N ASN A 36 -12.57 10.10 8.49
CA ASN A 36 -12.41 11.29 7.66
C ASN A 36 -11.10 11.22 6.83
N PRO A 37 -11.16 10.82 5.55
CA PRO A 37 -9.96 10.67 4.72
C PRO A 37 -9.29 12.02 4.41
N ARG A 38 -10.03 13.13 4.43
CA ARG A 38 -9.45 14.46 4.18
C ARG A 38 -8.53 14.88 5.33
N LEU A 39 -8.98 14.65 6.56
CA LEU A 39 -8.17 14.92 7.75
C LEU A 39 -6.93 14.03 7.77
N ALA A 40 -7.07 12.72 7.52
CA ALA A 40 -5.94 11.80 7.46
C ALA A 40 -4.89 12.22 6.42
N ASN A 41 -5.32 12.73 5.24
CA ASN A 41 -4.39 13.25 4.23
C ASN A 41 -3.63 14.48 4.73
N LYS A 42 -4.33 15.43 5.37
CA LYS A 42 -3.73 16.64 5.94
C LYS A 42 -2.71 16.28 7.03
N VAL A 43 -3.02 15.30 7.87
CA VAL A 43 -2.11 14.79 8.91
C VAL A 43 -0.89 14.15 8.27
N ALA A 44 -1.05 13.35 7.21
CA ALA A 44 0.07 12.71 6.52
C ALA A 44 1.06 13.73 5.92
N GLU A 45 0.55 14.80 5.31
CA GLU A 45 1.38 15.85 4.71
C GLU A 45 2.11 16.67 5.78
N ARG A 46 1.39 17.15 6.81
CA ARG A 46 1.98 17.95 7.89
C ARG A 46 2.95 17.17 8.77
N SER A 47 2.66 15.90 9.05
CA SER A 47 3.58 15.05 9.83
C SER A 47 4.88 14.80 9.07
N LEU A 48 4.83 14.66 7.73
CA LEU A 48 6.02 14.56 6.90
C LEU A 48 6.84 15.85 6.90
N GLU A 49 6.20 17.01 6.78
CA GLU A 49 6.85 18.33 6.88
C GLU A 49 7.52 18.54 8.26
N ASN A 50 6.90 18.06 9.33
CA ASN A 50 7.44 18.14 10.69
C ASN A 50 8.44 17.01 11.02
N GLY A 51 8.83 16.20 10.03
CA GLY A 51 9.82 15.13 10.19
C GLY A 51 9.34 13.87 10.92
N GLN A 52 8.05 13.77 11.23
CA GLN A 52 7.43 12.61 11.87
C GLN A 52 7.00 11.55 10.84
N SER A 53 7.98 10.87 10.26
CA SER A 53 7.78 9.90 9.18
C SER A 53 6.91 8.70 9.54
N ASN A 54 6.96 8.22 10.78
CA ASN A 54 6.16 7.08 11.23
C ASN A 54 4.66 7.38 11.11
N ILE A 55 4.23 8.57 11.54
CA ILE A 55 2.82 8.98 11.50
C ILE A 55 2.39 9.26 10.05
N ALA A 56 3.27 9.88 9.26
CA ALA A 56 3.03 10.07 7.82
C ALA A 56 2.83 8.73 7.11
N PHE A 57 3.70 7.74 7.38
CA PHE A 57 3.64 6.40 6.81
C PHE A 57 2.33 5.69 7.16
N VAL A 58 1.96 5.66 8.45
CA VAL A 58 0.71 5.02 8.88
C VAL A 58 -0.51 5.72 8.27
N SER A 59 -0.50 7.05 8.23
CA SER A 59 -1.60 7.83 7.63
C SER A 59 -1.77 7.51 6.15
N TYR A 60 -0.68 7.43 5.38
CA TYR A 60 -0.73 7.07 3.97
C TYR A 60 -1.11 5.61 3.74
N LEU A 61 -0.67 4.70 4.62
CA LEU A 61 -1.03 3.28 4.55
C LEU A 61 -2.54 3.09 4.73
N LEU A 62 -3.14 3.76 5.72
CA LEU A 62 -4.58 3.72 5.97
C LEU A 62 -5.40 4.33 4.83
N LEU A 63 -4.83 5.29 4.10
CA LEU A 63 -5.45 5.88 2.91
C LEU A 63 -5.26 5.03 1.64
N GLY A 64 -4.47 3.96 1.70
CA GLY A 64 -4.12 3.12 0.54
C GLY A 64 -3.14 3.80 -0.44
N LYS A 65 -2.42 4.84 -0.02
CA LYS A 65 -1.42 5.54 -0.86
C LYS A 65 -0.05 4.87 -0.77
N LEU A 66 0.03 3.65 -1.29
CA LEU A 66 1.21 2.78 -1.19
C LEU A 66 2.48 3.40 -1.79
N GLU A 67 2.35 4.16 -2.88
CA GLU A 67 3.49 4.80 -3.55
C GLU A 67 4.20 5.80 -2.63
N LYS A 68 3.42 6.66 -1.96
CA LYS A 68 3.97 7.62 -0.98
C LYS A 68 4.61 6.91 0.21
N CYS A 69 4.07 5.78 0.64
CA CYS A 69 4.67 4.97 1.70
C CYS A 69 6.06 4.45 1.29
N LEU A 70 6.19 3.95 0.06
CA LEU A 70 7.47 3.48 -0.46
C LEU A 70 8.49 4.62 -0.57
N ASP A 71 8.06 5.78 -1.09
CA ASP A 71 8.93 6.96 -1.21
C ASP A 71 9.46 7.41 0.16
N ILE A 72 8.63 7.38 1.21
CA ILE A 72 9.09 7.67 2.58
C ILE A 72 10.18 6.67 3.00
N LEU A 73 10.00 5.37 2.79
CA LEU A 73 11.02 4.39 3.19
C LEU A 73 12.34 4.57 2.44
N ILE A 74 12.27 4.89 1.14
CA ILE A 74 13.46 5.16 0.32
C ILE A 74 14.16 6.44 0.79
N ASN A 75 13.42 7.53 1.02
CA ASN A 75 13.96 8.82 1.45
C ASN A 75 14.68 8.74 2.81
N TYR A 76 14.18 7.91 3.73
CA TYR A 76 14.80 7.67 5.04
C TYR A 76 15.87 6.55 5.01
N ASN A 77 16.29 6.09 3.81
CA ASN A 77 17.30 5.05 3.60
C ASN A 77 17.00 3.72 4.31
N ARG A 78 15.71 3.37 4.47
CA ARG A 78 15.24 2.10 5.04
C ARG A 78 14.93 1.09 3.93
N LEU A 79 15.95 0.73 3.17
CA LEU A 79 15.80 -0.03 1.91
C LEU A 79 15.37 -1.49 2.12
N SER A 80 15.76 -2.13 3.23
CA SER A 80 15.32 -3.49 3.57
C SER A 80 13.81 -3.53 3.86
N GLU A 81 13.30 -2.56 4.65
CA GLU A 81 11.86 -2.41 4.90
C GLU A 81 11.11 -2.08 3.60
N ALA A 82 11.66 -1.21 2.76
CA ALA A 82 11.10 -0.88 1.45
C ALA A 82 10.99 -2.12 0.54
N ALA A 83 11.98 -3.01 0.55
CA ALA A 83 11.97 -4.24 -0.25
C ALA A 83 10.86 -5.20 0.20
N PHE A 84 10.71 -5.40 1.52
CA PHE A 84 9.61 -6.19 2.07
C PHE A 84 8.23 -5.57 1.80
N PHE A 85 8.14 -4.24 1.91
CA PHE A 85 6.91 -3.52 1.61
C PHE A 85 6.51 -3.65 0.15
N ALA A 86 7.46 -3.45 -0.78
CA ALA A 86 7.24 -3.65 -2.20
C ALA A 86 6.78 -5.08 -2.49
N ARG A 87 7.45 -6.10 -1.93
CA ARG A 87 7.07 -7.50 -2.16
C ARG A 87 5.64 -7.81 -1.69
N SER A 88 5.19 -7.18 -0.62
CA SER A 88 3.88 -7.45 -0.01
C SER A 88 2.73 -6.71 -0.71
N TYR A 89 2.96 -5.47 -1.17
CA TYR A 89 1.89 -4.59 -1.66
C TYR A 89 2.04 -4.15 -3.11
N MET A 90 3.27 -4.11 -3.65
CA MET A 90 3.59 -3.62 -4.99
C MET A 90 4.72 -4.46 -5.62
N PRO A 91 4.46 -5.74 -5.98
CA PRO A 91 5.48 -6.65 -6.50
C PRO A 91 6.24 -6.08 -7.71
N ASP A 92 5.61 -5.23 -8.53
CA ASP A 92 6.23 -4.53 -9.66
C ASP A 92 7.44 -3.65 -9.26
N LYS A 93 7.41 -3.05 -8.06
CA LYS A 93 8.48 -2.14 -7.60
C LYS A 93 9.62 -2.86 -6.87
N VAL A 94 9.57 -4.19 -6.75
CA VAL A 94 10.56 -4.96 -5.97
C VAL A 94 11.96 -4.88 -6.58
N ALA A 95 12.09 -5.13 -7.88
CA ALA A 95 13.38 -5.11 -8.57
C ALA A 95 14.05 -3.73 -8.43
N TYR A 96 13.28 -2.65 -8.63
CA TYR A 96 13.75 -1.27 -8.46
C TYR A 96 14.31 -0.99 -7.06
N VAL A 97 13.62 -1.43 -6.01
CA VAL A 97 14.07 -1.21 -4.62
C VAL A 97 15.31 -2.03 -4.29
N ILE A 98 15.40 -3.26 -4.77
CA ILE A 98 16.58 -4.12 -4.54
C ILE A 98 17.80 -3.52 -5.26
N ASP A 99 17.64 -2.98 -6.46
CA ASP A 99 18.72 -2.27 -7.17
C ASP A 99 19.23 -1.06 -6.39
N LEU A 100 18.33 -0.25 -5.83
CA LEU A 100 18.71 0.86 -4.95
C LEU A 100 19.44 0.35 -3.70
N TRP A 101 18.95 -0.75 -3.12
CA TRP A 101 19.56 -1.36 -1.94
C TRP A 101 20.98 -1.87 -2.22
N LYS A 102 21.19 -2.56 -3.35
CA LYS A 102 22.50 -2.99 -3.82
C LYS A 102 23.45 -1.81 -3.96
N LYS A 103 23.02 -0.73 -4.64
CA LYS A 103 23.83 0.49 -4.83
C LYS A 103 24.24 1.13 -3.51
N SER A 104 23.34 1.17 -2.53
CA SER A 104 23.62 1.70 -1.18
C SER A 104 24.61 0.82 -0.39
N LEU A 105 24.61 -0.51 -0.63
CA LEU A 105 25.47 -1.47 0.07
C LEU A 105 26.86 -1.66 -0.54
N LEU A 106 27.04 -1.43 -1.85
CA LEU A 106 28.33 -1.58 -2.53
C LEU A 106 29.53 -0.96 -1.81
N PRO A 107 29.48 0.28 -1.28
CA PRO A 107 30.65 0.89 -0.62
C PRO A 107 31.01 0.21 0.71
N ASN A 108 30.04 -0.36 1.42
CA ASN A 108 30.28 -0.91 2.76
C ASN A 108 30.45 -2.43 2.75
N ASN A 109 29.67 -3.15 1.94
CA ASN A 109 29.55 -4.61 1.99
C ASN A 109 29.21 -5.22 0.63
N GLU A 110 30.21 -5.41 -0.23
CA GLU A 110 30.05 -6.03 -1.56
C GLU A 110 29.48 -7.46 -1.49
N LYS A 111 29.86 -8.24 -0.48
CA LYS A 111 29.35 -9.62 -0.29
C LYS A 111 27.83 -9.64 -0.09
N VAL A 112 27.31 -8.73 0.73
CA VAL A 112 25.87 -8.64 1.02
C VAL A 112 25.11 -8.18 -0.23
N ALA A 113 25.67 -7.22 -0.98
CA ALA A 113 25.07 -6.76 -2.23
C ALA A 113 24.93 -7.90 -3.27
N LYS A 114 25.93 -8.79 -3.36
CA LYS A 114 25.88 -9.98 -4.25
C LYS A 114 24.90 -11.06 -3.78
N SER A 115 24.66 -11.15 -2.48
CA SER A 115 23.68 -12.10 -1.92
C SER A 115 22.23 -11.68 -2.13
N LEU A 116 21.98 -10.41 -2.47
CA LEU A 116 20.64 -9.93 -2.81
C LEU A 116 20.26 -10.42 -4.21
N ALA A 117 19.27 -11.30 -4.29
CA ALA A 117 18.71 -11.79 -5.54
C ALA A 117 17.62 -10.83 -6.04
N ASP A 118 17.61 -10.55 -7.35
CA ASP A 118 16.53 -9.80 -7.99
C ASP A 118 15.51 -10.76 -8.61
N PRO A 119 14.21 -10.42 -8.59
CA PRO A 119 13.17 -11.21 -9.25
C PRO A 119 13.43 -11.42 -10.75
N ASP A 120 13.95 -10.40 -11.44
CA ASP A 120 14.18 -10.43 -12.89
C ASP A 120 15.36 -11.33 -13.28
N ASN A 121 16.43 -11.29 -12.49
CA ASN A 121 17.67 -12.05 -12.75
C ASN A 121 17.57 -13.50 -12.28
N TYR A 122 16.77 -13.77 -11.24
CA TYR A 122 16.64 -15.08 -10.61
C TYR A 122 15.17 -15.47 -10.37
N PRO A 123 14.36 -15.63 -11.44
CA PRO A 123 12.93 -15.93 -11.30
C PRO A 123 12.67 -17.25 -10.55
N ASN A 124 13.60 -18.19 -10.62
CA ASN A 124 13.53 -19.47 -9.91
C ASN A 124 13.55 -19.35 -8.37
N LEU A 125 14.08 -18.24 -7.82
CA LEU A 125 14.10 -17.99 -6.38
C LEU A 125 12.78 -17.36 -5.88
N PHE A 126 11.92 -16.88 -6.78
CA PHE A 126 10.70 -16.15 -6.46
C PHE A 126 9.47 -16.87 -7.06
N PRO A 127 9.02 -17.98 -6.46
CA PRO A 127 7.77 -18.61 -6.88
C PRO A 127 6.60 -17.64 -6.72
N ASP A 128 5.59 -17.78 -7.58
CA ASP A 128 4.36 -16.98 -7.61
C ASP A 128 4.53 -15.48 -7.87
N MET A 129 5.73 -14.99 -8.19
CA MET A 129 5.98 -13.58 -8.50
C MET A 129 5.18 -13.11 -9.73
N GLU A 130 5.12 -13.91 -10.78
CA GLU A 130 4.33 -13.62 -11.99
C GLU A 130 2.83 -13.54 -11.69
N LYS A 131 2.33 -14.44 -10.83
CA LYS A 131 0.94 -14.43 -10.39
C LYS A 131 0.65 -13.19 -9.56
N ALA A 132 1.58 -12.79 -8.69
CA ALA A 132 1.46 -11.59 -7.88
C ALA A 132 1.42 -10.31 -8.75
N LEU A 133 2.20 -10.24 -9.83
CA LEU A 133 2.14 -9.13 -10.79
C LEU A 133 0.79 -9.04 -11.50
N LYS A 134 0.27 -10.18 -11.98
CA LYS A 134 -1.07 -10.24 -12.58
C LYS A 134 -2.16 -9.86 -11.56
N ALA A 135 -2.06 -10.35 -10.32
CA ALA A 135 -2.97 -9.98 -9.24
C ALA A 135 -2.94 -8.46 -8.98
N GLN A 136 -1.75 -7.86 -8.91
CA GLN A 136 -1.59 -6.42 -8.72
C GLN A 136 -2.31 -5.63 -9.83
N GLN A 137 -2.18 -6.05 -11.09
CA GLN A 137 -2.82 -5.39 -12.23
C GLN A 137 -4.35 -5.48 -12.16
N LEU A 138 -4.90 -6.67 -11.90
CA LEU A 138 -6.35 -6.90 -11.86
C LEU A 138 -7.03 -6.24 -10.65
N PHE A 139 -6.42 -6.36 -9.47
CA PHE A 139 -7.02 -5.91 -8.22
C PHE A 139 -6.62 -4.49 -7.83
N GLY A 140 -5.57 -3.92 -8.42
CA GLY A 140 -5.12 -2.56 -8.13
C GLY A 140 -6.17 -1.48 -8.41
N GLU A 141 -7.03 -1.68 -9.43
CA GLU A 141 -8.15 -0.79 -9.71
C GLU A 141 -9.34 -1.01 -8.77
N GLN A 142 -9.57 -2.26 -8.37
CA GLN A 142 -10.66 -2.62 -7.47
C GLN A 142 -10.42 -2.08 -6.07
N GLN A 143 -9.16 -2.10 -5.59
CA GLN A 143 -8.79 -1.56 -4.27
C GLN A 143 -9.03 -0.04 -4.14
N LYS A 144 -9.10 0.70 -5.25
CA LYS A 144 -9.40 2.15 -5.24
C LYS A 144 -10.89 2.44 -5.03
N LYS A 145 -11.77 1.44 -5.18
CA LYS A 145 -13.22 1.61 -5.10
C LYS A 145 -13.71 1.27 -3.69
N TRP A 146 -14.31 2.26 -3.04
CA TRP A 146 -14.94 2.06 -1.73
C TRP A 146 -16.21 1.22 -1.88
N ILE A 147 -16.25 0.09 -1.17
CA ILE A 147 -17.43 -0.75 -1.12
C ILE A 147 -18.47 -0.07 -0.22
N LYS A 148 -19.66 0.19 -0.76
CA LYS A 148 -20.74 0.78 0.02
C LYS A 148 -21.19 -0.20 1.11
N ALA A 149 -21.46 0.31 2.31
CA ALA A 149 -21.83 -0.50 3.48
C ALA A 149 -23.03 -1.44 3.24
N LYS A 150 -23.93 -1.09 2.30
CA LYS A 150 -25.08 -1.93 1.91
C LYS A 150 -24.66 -3.29 1.33
N ASN A 151 -23.49 -3.37 0.69
CA ASN A 151 -23.05 -4.55 -0.04
C ASN A 151 -22.23 -5.53 0.82
N THR A 152 -22.06 -5.23 2.12
CA THR A 152 -21.22 -6.02 3.05
C THR A 152 -21.61 -7.49 3.16
N LYS A 153 -22.90 -7.84 3.00
CA LYS A 153 -23.36 -9.23 3.03
C LYS A 153 -22.96 -10.05 1.79
N THR A 154 -22.70 -9.38 0.67
CA THR A 154 -22.38 -10.01 -0.62
C THR A 154 -20.87 -10.04 -0.86
N THR A 155 -20.14 -9.09 -0.29
CA THR A 155 -18.69 -9.02 -0.41
C THR A 155 -18.04 -10.11 0.43
N LYS A 156 -17.20 -10.94 -0.20
CA LYS A 156 -16.35 -11.90 0.52
C LYS A 156 -15.41 -11.15 1.48
N PRO A 157 -15.25 -11.60 2.73
CA PRO A 157 -14.32 -10.97 3.66
C PRO A 157 -12.86 -11.17 3.21
N ASN A 158 -11.97 -10.27 3.62
CA ASN A 158 -10.58 -10.25 3.15
C ASN A 158 -9.80 -11.55 3.43
N TRP A 159 -10.06 -12.23 4.55
CA TRP A 159 -9.39 -13.49 4.91
C TRP A 159 -9.80 -14.69 4.04
N GLU A 160 -10.92 -14.59 3.32
CA GLU A 160 -11.35 -15.58 2.32
C GLU A 160 -10.90 -15.21 0.90
N GLN A 161 -10.26 -14.05 0.72
CA GLN A 161 -9.81 -13.57 -0.58
C GLN A 161 -8.35 -13.98 -0.84
N PHE A 162 -8.17 -15.16 -1.43
CA PHE A 162 -6.90 -15.57 -1.99
C PHE A 162 -6.76 -15.00 -3.41
N LEU A 163 -6.11 -13.84 -3.52
CA LEU A 163 -5.98 -13.11 -4.78
C LEU A 163 -5.18 -13.89 -5.82
N ILE A 164 -4.16 -14.64 -5.39
CA ILE A 164 -3.27 -15.42 -6.26
C ILE A 164 -4.06 -16.52 -6.98
N ASP A 165 -4.92 -17.26 -6.28
CA ASP A 165 -5.73 -18.33 -6.87
C ASP A 165 -6.81 -17.79 -7.81
N GLN A 166 -7.31 -16.58 -7.54
CA GLN A 166 -8.32 -15.92 -8.38
C GLN A 166 -7.75 -15.47 -9.74
N VAL A 167 -6.45 -15.17 -9.81
CA VAL A 167 -5.80 -14.82 -11.08
C VAL A 167 -5.88 -15.98 -12.07
N ASP A 168 -5.65 -17.20 -11.62
CA ASP A 168 -5.66 -18.38 -12.49
C ASP A 168 -7.07 -18.64 -13.04
N VAL A 169 -8.12 -18.41 -12.25
CA VAL A 169 -9.53 -18.51 -12.69
C VAL A 169 -9.88 -17.43 -13.72
N CYS A 170 -9.51 -16.17 -13.45
CA CYS A 170 -9.79 -15.08 -14.39
C CYS A 170 -8.99 -15.17 -15.69
N ALA A 171 -7.79 -15.77 -15.69
CA ALA A 171 -7.02 -15.99 -16.91
C ALA A 171 -7.72 -16.98 -17.87
N VAL A 172 -8.36 -18.01 -17.32
CA VAL A 172 -9.12 -19.01 -18.09
C VAL A 172 -10.36 -18.40 -18.76
N ASP A 173 -10.99 -17.41 -18.12
CA ASP A 173 -12.15 -16.72 -18.70
C ASP A 173 -11.79 -15.80 -19.86
N VAL A 174 -10.57 -15.24 -19.88
CA VAL A 174 -10.08 -14.36 -20.96
C VAL A 174 -9.67 -15.17 -22.20
N ASP A 175 -9.00 -16.31 -22.02
CA ASP A 175 -8.62 -17.17 -23.14
C ASP A 175 -9.85 -17.79 -23.84
N ASN A 176 -10.90 -18.14 -23.08
CA ASN A 176 -12.16 -18.65 -23.65
C ASN A 176 -13.00 -17.59 -24.39
N THR A 177 -12.72 -16.29 -24.23
CA THR A 177 -13.38 -15.24 -25.04
C THR A 177 -12.71 -14.99 -26.38
N ILE A 178 -11.44 -15.38 -26.56
CA ILE A 178 -10.72 -15.14 -27.83
C ILE A 178 -11.06 -16.25 -28.85
N ASP A 179 -11.35 -17.47 -28.39
CA ASP A 179 -11.66 -18.61 -29.28
C ASP A 179 -13.11 -18.63 -29.80
N ASN A 180 -14.00 -17.76 -29.31
CA ASN A 180 -15.43 -17.76 -29.69
C ASN A 180 -15.81 -16.75 -30.78
N ASP A 181 -14.86 -15.95 -31.30
CA ASP A 181 -15.15 -14.89 -32.29
C ASP A 181 -14.73 -15.22 -33.74
N VAL A 182 -14.36 -16.47 -34.08
CA VAL A 182 -13.82 -16.80 -35.43
C VAL A 182 -14.72 -17.69 -36.33
N GLU A 183 -15.79 -18.32 -35.86
CA GLU A 183 -16.62 -19.12 -36.77
C GLU A 183 -18.11 -18.85 -36.61
N THR A 184 -18.68 -18.05 -37.52
CA THR A 184 -19.97 -18.28 -38.18
C THR A 184 -20.25 -17.20 -39.23
N ASP A 185 -19.67 -17.36 -40.43
CA ASP A 185 -20.23 -16.79 -41.66
C ASP A 185 -20.14 -17.83 -42.78
N LYS A 186 -21.23 -18.57 -42.99
CA LYS A 186 -21.58 -19.33 -44.19
C LYS A 186 -23.08 -19.29 -44.41
#